data_AF-A0A3D1N3M4-F1
#
_entry.id   AF-A0A3D1N3M4-F1
#
_cell.length_a   1.000
_cell.length_b   1.000
_cell.length_c   1.000
_cell.angle_alpha   90.00
_cell.angle_beta   90.00
_cell.angle_gamma   90.00
#
_symmetry.space_group_name_H-M   'P 1'
#
loop_
_entity.id
_entity.type
_entity.pdbx_description
1 polymer ?
#
loop_
_entity_poly.entity_id
_entity_poly.type
_entity_poly.pdbx_seq_one_letter_code
_entity_poly.pdbx_strand_id
1 'polypeptide(L)'
;MKRVSLIGKGKAEAAPAPGGGVNTFFAHKPAAPARKKKLLFTLPAETAEKLTDIYLELQMKRRMLDKSEIVTLALNTLFEDFKNKKENSVLYKHTAR
;
A
#
# COMPACT_ATOMS: atom_id res chain seq x y z
N MET A 1 -57.62 45.19 -10.47
CA MET A 1 -58.18 44.72 -11.76
C MET A 1 -57.41 43.49 -12.23
N LYS A 2 -58.16 42.45 -12.64
CA LYS A 2 -57.83 41.26 -13.47
C LYS A 2 -56.71 40.28 -13.04
N ARG A 3 -57.18 39.12 -12.56
CA ARG A 3 -56.54 37.78 -12.55
C ARG A 3 -56.27 37.31 -13.98
N VAL A 4 -55.25 36.48 -14.22
CA VAL A 4 -55.38 35.17 -14.92
C VAL A 4 -54.21 34.26 -14.51
N SER A 5 -54.55 33.08 -14.01
CA SER A 5 -53.70 31.90 -13.87
C SER A 5 -53.85 31.00 -15.11
N LEU A 6 -52.79 30.27 -15.46
CA LEU A 6 -52.80 29.02 -16.24
C LEU A 6 -51.70 28.15 -15.61
N ILE A 7 -51.98 27.29 -14.63
CA ILE A 7 -52.53 25.93 -14.76
C ILE A 7 -51.95 25.17 -15.96
N GLY A 8 -51.09 24.21 -15.65
CA GLY A 8 -50.65 23.14 -16.52
C GLY A 8 -50.07 21.99 -15.69
N LYS A 9 -50.93 21.28 -14.95
CA LYS A 9 -50.61 19.99 -14.32
C LYS A 9 -50.32 18.97 -15.43
N GLY A 10 -49.24 18.21 -15.28
CA GLY A 10 -48.96 17.00 -16.05
C GLY A 10 -48.15 16.02 -15.21
N LYS A 11 -48.84 15.28 -14.33
CA LYS A 11 -48.34 13.98 -13.86
C LYS A 11 -48.36 13.02 -15.04
N ALA A 12 -47.23 12.42 -15.37
CA ALA A 12 -47.17 11.16 -16.09
C ALA A 12 -46.04 10.33 -15.50
N GLU A 13 -46.41 9.48 -14.54
CA GLU A 13 -45.69 8.28 -14.19
C GLU A 13 -45.95 7.27 -15.32
N ALA A 14 -44.88 6.74 -15.92
CA ALA A 14 -44.94 5.55 -16.78
C ALA A 14 -43.67 4.73 -16.56
N ALA A 15 -43.84 3.68 -15.75
CA ALA A 15 -43.29 2.32 -15.77
C ALA A 15 -41.89 2.01 -16.39
N PRO A 16 -41.17 1.03 -15.79
CA PRO A 16 -39.76 0.75 -16.03
C PRO A 16 -39.53 0.08 -17.38
N ALA A 17 -38.45 0.46 -18.07
CA ALA A 17 -37.96 -0.32 -19.20
C ALA A 17 -37.37 -1.65 -18.68
N PRO A 18 -37.91 -2.81 -19.10
CA PRO A 18 -37.40 -4.12 -18.76
C PRO A 18 -36.39 -4.53 -19.83
N GLY A 19 -35.18 -4.92 -19.43
CA GLY A 19 -34.29 -5.64 -20.35
C GLY A 19 -32.81 -5.38 -20.17
N GLY A 20 -32.15 -6.31 -19.48
CA GLY A 20 -30.92 -6.89 -19.99
C GLY A 20 -29.63 -6.17 -19.61
N GLY A 21 -29.03 -6.57 -18.49
CA GLY A 21 -27.60 -6.33 -18.27
C GLY A 21 -27.18 -6.06 -16.83
N VAL A 22 -27.73 -6.79 -15.86
CA VAL A 22 -27.02 -6.95 -14.58
C VAL A 22 -25.76 -7.76 -14.90
N ASN A 23 -24.60 -7.11 -14.91
CA ASN A 23 -23.30 -7.73 -14.63
C ASN A 23 -22.25 -6.67 -14.33
N THR A 24 -22.36 -6.07 -13.15
CA THR A 24 -21.20 -5.50 -12.45
C THR A 24 -21.03 -6.16 -11.09
N PHE A 25 -21.09 -7.51 -11.08
CA PHE A 25 -20.78 -8.36 -9.92
C PHE A 25 -19.28 -8.66 -9.76
N PHE A 26 -18.42 -8.06 -10.58
CA PHE A 26 -16.97 -8.16 -10.42
C PHE A 26 -16.29 -6.82 -10.69
N ALA A 27 -16.72 -5.76 -10.00
CA ALA A 27 -15.77 -4.72 -9.65
C ALA A 27 -14.87 -5.29 -8.55
N HIS A 28 -13.94 -6.19 -8.92
CA HIS A 28 -12.73 -6.37 -8.16
C HIS A 28 -12.04 -5.01 -8.16
N LYS A 29 -12.40 -4.18 -7.17
CA LYS A 29 -11.66 -2.99 -6.80
C LYS A 29 -10.21 -3.46 -6.74
N PRO A 30 -9.30 -3.01 -7.62
CA PRO A 30 -7.89 -3.29 -7.41
C PRO A 30 -7.60 -2.74 -6.01
N ALA A 31 -7.08 -3.61 -5.14
CA ALA A 31 -6.72 -3.22 -3.79
C ALA A 31 -5.98 -1.90 -3.87
N ALA A 32 -6.52 -0.86 -3.21
CA ALA A 32 -5.98 0.48 -3.30
C ALA A 32 -4.45 0.40 -3.10
N PRO A 33 -3.64 1.08 -3.94
CA PRO A 33 -2.20 0.92 -3.92
C PRO A 33 -1.72 1.10 -2.48
N ALA A 34 -1.05 0.07 -1.96
CA ALA A 34 -0.57 0.03 -0.58
C ALA A 34 0.13 1.36 -0.30
N ARG A 35 -0.39 2.12 0.66
CA ARG A 35 0.13 3.46 0.99
C ARG A 35 1.57 3.31 1.49
N LYS A 36 2.55 3.46 0.59
CA LYS A 36 3.96 3.46 0.94
C LYS A 36 4.25 4.71 1.77
N LYS A 37 4.74 4.55 2.99
CA LYS A 37 5.24 5.67 3.81
C LYS A 37 6.72 5.85 3.49
N LYS A 38 7.13 7.08 3.16
CA LYS A 38 8.55 7.42 3.00
C LYS A 38 9.14 7.58 4.39
N LEU A 39 10.21 6.85 4.68
CA LEU A 39 11.00 6.97 5.90
C LEU A 39 12.34 7.59 5.53
N LEU A 40 12.72 8.64 6.26
CA LEU A 40 14.05 9.24 6.21
C LEU A 40 14.74 8.89 7.51
N PHE A 41 15.89 8.25 7.42
CA PHE A 41 16.72 7.92 8.57
C PHE A 41 18.19 8.15 8.22
N THR A 42 18.95 8.56 9.22
CA THR A 42 20.41 8.70 9.13
C THR A 42 21.07 7.41 9.57
N LEU A 43 22.01 6.93 8.74
CA LEU A 43 22.87 5.79 9.07
C LEU A 43 24.27 6.28 9.42
N PRO A 44 24.99 5.59 10.33
CA PRO A 44 26.43 5.76 10.46
C PRO A 44 27.13 5.51 9.11
N ALA A 45 28.20 6.26 8.83
CA ALA A 45 28.92 6.19 7.55
C ALA A 45 29.33 4.75 7.20
N GLU A 46 29.93 4.04 8.16
CA GLU A 46 30.34 2.64 8.00
C GLU A 46 29.18 1.70 7.61
N THR A 47 27.97 1.97 8.09
CA THR A 47 26.79 1.15 7.77
C THR A 47 26.28 1.46 6.37
N ALA A 48 26.35 2.73 5.95
CA ALA A 48 25.96 3.15 4.60
C ALA A 48 26.93 2.61 3.52
N GLU A 49 28.22 2.54 3.84
CA GLU A 49 29.25 1.92 2.99
C GLU A 49 28.98 0.42 2.81
N LYS A 50 28.79 -0.32 3.91
CA LYS A 50 28.42 -1.75 3.86
C LYS A 50 27.15 -2.01 3.05
N LEU A 51 26.13 -1.16 3.18
CA LEU A 51 24.91 -1.27 2.38
C LEU A 51 25.21 -1.10 0.88
N THR A 52 26.14 -0.21 0.54
CA THR A 52 26.56 0.03 -0.85
C THR A 52 27.34 -1.17 -1.40
N ASP A 53 28.25 -1.75 -0.62
CA ASP A 53 28.99 -2.95 -1.02
C ASP A 53 28.06 -4.14 -1.28
N ILE A 54 27.12 -4.39 -0.37
CA ILE A 54 26.11 -5.45 -0.53
C ILE A 54 25.26 -5.22 -1.78
N TYR A 55 24.83 -3.97 -2.02
CA TYR A 55 24.08 -3.61 -3.21
C TYR A 55 24.86 -3.92 -4.49
N LEU A 56 26.15 -3.55 -4.55
CA LEU A 56 27.00 -3.83 -5.70
C LEU A 56 27.19 -5.34 -5.91
N GLU A 57 27.42 -6.10 -4.84
CA GLU A 57 27.57 -7.56 -4.92
C GLU A 57 26.29 -8.24 -5.46
N LEU A 58 25.12 -7.82 -4.98
CA LEU A 58 23.82 -8.33 -5.44
C LEU A 58 23.53 -7.94 -6.89
N GLN A 59 23.91 -6.73 -7.29
CA GLN A 59 23.77 -6.25 -8.66
C GLN A 59 24.64 -7.06 -9.63
N MET A 60 25.88 -7.38 -9.25
CA MET A 60 26.78 -8.24 -10.03
C MET A 60 26.20 -9.65 -10.22
N LYS A 61 25.47 -10.18 -9.24
CA LYS A 61 24.76 -11.46 -9.30
C LYS A 61 23.43 -11.41 -10.07
N ARG A 62 23.22 -10.37 -10.90
CA ARG A 62 22.01 -10.09 -11.71
C ARG A 62 20.71 -9.95 -10.91
N ARG A 63 20.77 -9.58 -9.63
CA ARG A 63 19.56 -9.24 -8.85
C ARG A 63 19.28 -7.74 -8.98
N MET A 64 18.06 -7.41 -9.40
CA MET A 64 17.58 -6.02 -9.51
C MET A 64 16.98 -5.55 -8.18
N LEU A 65 17.71 -5.72 -7.07
CA LEU A 65 17.23 -5.25 -5.76
C LEU A 65 17.71 -3.82 -5.51
N ASP A 66 16.77 -2.91 -5.25
CA ASP A 66 17.10 -1.55 -4.87
C ASP A 66 17.65 -1.49 -3.43
N LYS A 67 18.46 -0.47 -3.10
CA LYS A 67 18.95 -0.25 -1.72
C LYS A 67 17.82 -0.22 -0.69
N SER A 68 16.66 0.36 -1.05
CA SER A 68 15.48 0.37 -0.19
C SER A 68 14.88 -1.02 0.06
N GLU A 69 14.94 -1.89 -0.94
CA GLU A 69 14.44 -3.26 -0.82
C GLU A 69 15.37 -4.10 0.06
N ILE A 70 16.69 -3.92 -0.07
CA ILE A 70 17.68 -4.53 0.81
C ILE A 70 17.41 -4.15 2.27
N VAL A 71 17.22 -2.84 2.55
CA VAL A 71 16.88 -2.37 3.90
C VAL A 71 15.56 -2.97 4.37
N THR A 72 14.54 -3.02 3.52
CA THR A 72 13.22 -3.57 3.86
C THR A 72 13.32 -5.05 4.22
N LEU A 73 14.08 -5.83 3.44
CA LEU A 73 14.32 -7.25 3.71
C LEU A 73 15.07 -7.47 5.02
N ALA A 74 16.09 -6.65 5.29
CA ALA A 74 16.84 -6.72 6.55
C ALA A 74 15.93 -6.42 7.76
N LEU A 75 15.09 -5.39 7.68
CA LEU A 75 14.12 -5.06 8.73
C LEU A 75 13.08 -6.15 8.93
N ASN A 76 12.51 -6.68 7.84
CA ASN A 76 11.54 -7.78 7.93
C ASN A 76 12.15 -9.02 8.59
N THR A 77 13.41 -9.35 8.24
CA THR A 77 14.13 -10.46 8.84
C THR A 77 14.31 -10.27 10.35
N LEU A 78 14.64 -9.04 10.79
CA LEU A 78 14.73 -8.70 12.22
C LEU A 78 13.37 -8.79 12.93
N PHE A 79 12.29 -8.35 12.28
CA PHE A 79 10.94 -8.44 12.85
C PHE A 79 10.46 -9.89 12.97
N GLU A 80 10.75 -10.73 11.97
CA GLU A 80 10.45 -12.16 12.02
C GLU A 80 11.28 -12.88 13.10
N ASP A 81 12.57 -12.56 13.21
CA ASP A 81 13.44 -13.07 14.27
C ASP A 81 12.88 -12.70 15.66
N PHE A 82 12.45 -11.45 15.85
CA PHE A 82 11.81 -10.99 17.08
C PHE A 82 10.51 -11.75 17.37
N LYS A 83 9.64 -11.90 16.37
CA LYS A 83 8.38 -12.63 16.53
C LYS A 83 8.60 -14.08 16.94
N ASN A 84 9.60 -14.73 16.34
CA ASN A 84 9.87 -16.15 16.56
C ASN A 84 10.63 -16.42 17.86
N LYS A 85 11.64 -15.59 18.18
CA LYS A 85 12.56 -15.85 19.30
C LYS A 85 12.30 -15.00 20.54
N LYS A 86 11.50 -13.93 20.45
CA LYS A 86 11.18 -13.00 21.54
C LYS A 86 12.42 -12.59 22.33
N GLU A 87 12.60 -13.11 23.54
CA GLU A 87 13.72 -12.84 24.46
C GLU A 87 15.09 -13.27 23.89
N ASN A 88 15.10 -14.24 22.97
CA ASN A 88 16.33 -14.70 22.31
C ASN A 88 16.63 -13.97 20.98
N SER A 89 15.80 -13.01 20.59
CA SER A 89 15.96 -12.27 19.35
C SER A 89 17.18 -11.34 19.38
N VAL A 90 17.67 -11.01 18.19
CA VAL A 90 18.78 -10.06 18.03
C VAL A 90 18.44 -8.71 18.66
N LEU A 91 17.20 -8.22 18.48
CA LEU A 91 16.75 -6.95 19.05
C LEU A 91 16.77 -6.97 20.57
N TYR A 92 16.23 -8.01 21.20
CA TYR A 92 16.16 -8.10 22.67
C TYR A 92 17.55 -8.19 23.32
N LYS A 93 18.47 -8.93 22.70
CA LYS A 93 19.87 -9.03 23.15
C LYS A 93 20.61 -7.70 23.10
N HIS A 94 20.30 -6.85 22.13
CA HIS A 94 20.91 -5.53 22.02
C HIS A 94 20.30 -4.52 23.01
N THR A 95 19.05 -4.71 23.45
CA THR A 95 18.41 -3.85 24.47
C THR A 95 18.75 -4.23 25.91
N ALA A 96 19.23 -5.46 26.14
CA ALA A 96 19.57 -5.97 27.48
C ALA A 96 21.01 -5.66 27.92
N ARG A 97 21.73 -4.80 27.19
CA ARG A 97 23.03 -4.22 27.58
C ARG A 97 22.81 -2.85 28.21
#